data_AF-A0A2N1A076-F1
#
_entry.id   AF-A0A2N1A076-F1
#
_cell.length_a   1.000
_cell.length_b   1.000
_cell.length_c   1.000
_cell.angle_alpha   90.00
_cell.angle_beta   90.00
_cell.angle_gamma   90.00
#
_symmetry.space_group_name_H-M   'P 1'
#
loop_
_entity.id
_entity.type
_entity.pdbx_description
1 polymer ?
#
loop_
_entity_poly.entity_id
_entity_poly.type
_entity_poly.pdbx_seq_one_letter_code
_entity_poly.pdbx_strand_id
1 'polypeptide(L)'
;MRVNHKGFTLIELVIVIIVLSAIGIATSTYISTGVSIYTDISERDKALNSTRFVMERLRRDMLNALPNSLVVSEANRCLTFTPVLYSSLYSYDLPIFPMEASTATITNIDNYAHTAGNKAVVYLLDSSELVGDKVHAIDGIAAEQINFSDDDVSFSLGSPSKRLYIINTSKSYYFHYNNSNERFELVLADSCNTTGSIMANDIEGEFDVAKPTLQRNGLAKVTYMLNFDGQEVPIEQTLHVNNVP
;
A
#
# COMPACT_ATOMS: atom_id res chain seq x y z
N MET A 1 -8.11 11.79 -83.87
CA MET A 1 -9.14 12.15 -82.87
C MET A 1 -8.58 13.25 -81.99
N ARG A 2 -9.15 14.45 -82.04
CA ARG A 2 -8.66 15.62 -81.30
C ARG A 2 -9.52 15.75 -80.04
N VAL A 3 -8.92 15.49 -78.88
CA VAL A 3 -9.61 15.60 -77.59
C VAL A 3 -9.72 17.08 -77.24
N ASN A 4 -10.92 17.65 -77.33
CA ASN A 4 -11.20 18.99 -76.84
C ASN A 4 -11.12 18.98 -75.31
N HIS A 5 -10.04 19.52 -74.76
CA HIS A 5 -9.96 19.82 -73.33
C HIS A 5 -10.94 20.97 -73.05
N LYS A 6 -12.08 20.66 -72.40
CA LYS A 6 -12.97 21.66 -71.85
C LYS A 6 -12.29 22.23 -70.60
N GLY A 7 -12.05 23.54 -70.57
CA GLY A 7 -11.55 24.23 -69.39
C GLY A 7 -12.59 24.26 -68.27
N PHE A 8 -12.12 24.27 -67.02
CA PHE A 8 -12.96 24.44 -65.83
C PHE A 8 -13.58 25.83 -65.80
N THR A 9 -14.85 25.91 -65.38
CA THR A 9 -15.50 27.21 -65.17
C THR A 9 -15.15 27.78 -63.80
N LEU A 10 -15.15 29.12 -63.67
CA LEU A 10 -14.86 29.78 -62.39
C LEU A 10 -15.85 29.36 -61.29
N ILE A 11 -17.12 29.15 -61.65
CA ILE A 11 -18.15 28.70 -60.70
C ILE A 11 -17.86 27.29 -60.16
N GLU A 12 -17.32 26.40 -60.99
CA GLU A 12 -16.99 25.03 -60.62
C GLU A 12 -15.81 24.99 -59.63
N LEU A 13 -14.79 25.83 -59.85
CA LEU A 13 -13.67 25.98 -58.91
C LEU A 13 -14.12 26.55 -57.56
N VAL A 14 -15.03 27.54 -57.55
CA VAL A 14 -15.56 28.12 -56.31
C VAL A 14 -16.35 27.08 -55.49
N ILE A 15 -17.22 26.30 -56.14
CA ILE A 15 -17.99 25.25 -55.47
C ILE A 15 -17.05 24.19 -54.88
N VAL A 16 -16.02 23.76 -55.62
CA VAL A 16 -15.04 22.78 -55.14
C VAL A 16 -14.31 23.28 -53.88
N ILE A 17 -13.87 24.54 -53.85
CA ILE A 17 -13.20 25.10 -52.67
C ILE A 17 -14.13 25.15 -51.45
N ILE A 18 -15.41 25.51 -51.64
CA ILE A 18 -16.40 25.55 -50.56
C ILE A 18 -16.70 24.14 -50.03
N VAL A 19 -16.85 23.17 -50.92
CA VAL A 19 -17.12 21.78 -50.50
C VAL A 19 -15.90 21.17 -49.80
N LEU A 20 -14.70 21.38 -50.33
CA LEU A 20 -13.47 20.91 -49.71
C LEU A 20 -13.23 21.55 -48.35
N SER A 21 -13.52 22.84 -48.17
CA SER A 21 -13.36 23.50 -46.88
C SER A 21 -14.37 22.97 -45.85
N ALA A 22 -15.64 22.80 -46.23
CA ALA A 22 -16.66 22.24 -45.35
C ALA A 22 -16.31 20.81 -44.90
N ILE A 23 -15.90 19.94 -45.84
CA ILE A 23 -15.48 18.57 -45.52
C ILE A 23 -14.20 18.56 -44.68
N GLY A 24 -13.23 19.40 -45.02
CA GLY A 24 -11.98 19.54 -44.28
C GLY A 24 -12.21 19.90 -42.81
N ILE A 25 -13.10 20.85 -42.53
CA ILE A 25 -13.47 21.24 -41.16
C ILE A 25 -14.20 20.09 -40.44
N ALA A 26 -15.18 19.45 -41.09
CA ALA A 26 -15.94 18.36 -40.49
C ALA A 26 -15.07 17.14 -40.15
N THR A 27 -14.16 16.77 -41.04
CA THR A 27 -13.22 15.65 -40.82
C THR A 27 -12.18 15.98 -39.77
N SER A 28 -11.63 17.20 -39.78
CA SER A 28 -10.66 17.65 -38.78
C SER A 28 -11.26 17.66 -37.36
N THR A 29 -12.47 18.18 -37.21
CA THR A 29 -13.17 18.19 -35.91
C THR A 29 -13.46 16.78 -35.42
N TYR A 30 -13.96 15.90 -36.30
CA TYR A 30 -14.21 14.50 -35.97
C TYR A 30 -12.95 13.77 -35.48
N ILE A 31 -11.82 13.93 -36.19
CA ILE A 31 -10.54 13.32 -35.79
C ILE A 31 -10.07 13.90 -34.45
N SER A 32 -10.13 15.22 -34.28
CA SER A 32 -9.70 15.88 -33.04
C SER A 32 -10.50 15.38 -31.84
N THR A 33 -11.82 15.28 -31.97
CA THR A 33 -12.69 14.76 -30.90
C THR A 33 -12.41 13.28 -30.63
N GLY A 34 -12.22 12.47 -31.67
CA GLY A 34 -11.88 11.05 -31.53
C GLY A 34 -10.56 10.84 -30.78
N VAL A 35 -9.54 11.65 -31.05
CA VAL A 35 -8.26 11.61 -30.34
C VAL A 35 -8.43 12.03 -28.88
N SER A 36 -9.15 13.12 -28.60
CA SER A 36 -9.40 13.58 -27.22
C SER A 36 -10.12 12.50 -26.40
N ILE A 37 -11.19 11.92 -26.92
CA ILE A 37 -11.93 10.85 -26.22
C ILE A 37 -11.00 9.67 -25.91
N TYR A 38 -10.14 9.30 -26.86
CA TYR A 38 -9.19 8.22 -26.64
C TYR A 38 -8.17 8.54 -25.54
N THR A 39 -7.63 9.76 -25.53
CA THR A 39 -6.69 10.18 -24.47
C THR A 39 -7.34 10.23 -23.11
N ASP A 40 -8.56 10.76 -23.02
CA ASP A 40 -9.30 10.89 -21.76
C ASP A 40 -9.61 9.51 -21.15
N ILE A 41 -10.05 8.56 -21.99
CA ILE A 41 -10.27 7.17 -21.57
C ILE A 41 -8.96 6.53 -21.11
N SER A 42 -7.87 6.72 -21.86
CA SER A 42 -6.56 6.14 -21.52
C SER A 42 -6.02 6.65 -20.19
N GLU A 43 -6.13 7.95 -19.92
CA GLU A 43 -5.69 8.55 -18.65
C GLU A 43 -6.53 8.07 -17.47
N ARG A 44 -7.86 7.98 -17.67
CA ARG A 44 -8.78 7.44 -16.67
C ARG A 44 -8.50 5.98 -16.35
N ASP A 45 -8.27 5.16 -17.37
CA ASP A 45 -7.93 3.74 -17.19
C ASP A 45 -6.61 3.57 -16.45
N LYS A 46 -5.62 4.42 -16.74
CA LYS A 46 -4.34 4.42 -16.02
C LYS A 46 -4.52 4.75 -14.54
N ALA A 47 -5.30 5.78 -14.19
CA ALA A 47 -5.57 6.16 -12.80
C ALA A 47 -6.34 5.07 -12.03
N LEU A 48 -7.36 4.48 -12.66
CA LEU A 48 -8.14 3.37 -12.07
C LEU A 48 -7.28 2.13 -11.85
N ASN A 49 -6.43 1.76 -12.81
CA ASN A 49 -5.55 0.61 -12.68
C ASN A 49 -4.46 0.83 -11.62
N SER A 50 -3.89 2.04 -11.54
CA SER A 50 -2.96 2.41 -10.47
C SER A 50 -3.63 2.27 -9.10
N THR A 51 -4.84 2.81 -8.93
CA THR A 51 -5.58 2.70 -7.67
C THR A 51 -5.86 1.24 -7.30
N ARG A 52 -6.36 0.43 -8.24
CA ARG A 52 -6.63 -1.00 -8.01
C ARG A 52 -5.38 -1.75 -7.57
N PHE A 53 -4.24 -1.49 -8.23
CA PHE A 53 -2.97 -2.10 -7.88
C PHE A 53 -2.55 -1.73 -6.45
N VAL A 54 -2.67 -0.46 -6.07
CA VAL A 54 -2.31 0.01 -4.73
C VAL A 54 -3.21 -0.58 -3.66
N MET A 55 -4.51 -0.68 -3.91
CA MET A 55 -5.45 -1.27 -2.95
C MET A 55 -5.21 -2.77 -2.77
N GLU A 56 -4.87 -3.49 -3.84
CA GLU A 56 -4.51 -4.91 -3.73
C GLU A 56 -3.18 -5.09 -2.98
N ARG A 57 -2.20 -4.22 -3.26
CA ARG A 57 -0.94 -4.22 -2.51
C ARG A 57 -1.16 -3.90 -1.03
N LEU A 58 -1.91 -2.85 -0.72
CA LEU A 58 -2.24 -2.47 0.65
C LEU A 58 -2.90 -3.64 1.39
N ARG A 59 -3.88 -4.30 0.75
CA ARG A 59 -4.51 -5.51 1.31
C ARG A 59 -3.48 -6.61 1.58
N ARG A 60 -2.58 -6.88 0.65
CA ARG A 60 -1.52 -7.89 0.82
C ARG A 60 -0.57 -7.53 1.97
N ASP A 61 -0.22 -6.26 2.09
CA ASP A 61 0.66 -5.78 3.17
C ASP A 61 -0.04 -5.86 4.54
N MET A 62 -1.34 -5.58 4.61
CA MET A 62 -2.15 -5.76 5.83
C MET A 62 -2.28 -7.22 6.27
N LEU A 63 -2.33 -8.17 5.33
CA LEU A 63 -2.35 -9.60 5.65
C LEU A 63 -1.05 -10.09 6.30
N ASN A 64 0.07 -9.43 5.98
CA ASN A 64 1.39 -9.70 6.55
C ASN A 64 1.75 -8.75 7.70
N ALA A 65 0.82 -7.91 8.15
CA ALA A 65 1.04 -7.07 9.31
C ALA A 65 1.07 -7.92 10.59
N LEU A 66 1.94 -7.55 11.52
CA LEU A 66 2.00 -8.14 12.85
C LEU A 66 0.64 -7.93 13.54
N PRO A 67 0.05 -8.97 14.14
CA PRO A 67 -1.21 -8.84 14.87
C PRO A 67 -1.13 -7.69 15.88
N ASN A 68 -2.20 -6.90 16.00
CA ASN A 68 -2.29 -5.77 16.93
C ASN A 68 -1.28 -4.61 16.73
N SER A 69 -0.53 -4.58 15.62
CA SER A 69 0.47 -3.52 15.36
C SER A 69 -0.08 -2.28 14.64
N LEU A 70 -1.31 -2.32 14.12
CA LEU A 70 -1.87 -1.25 13.32
C LEU A 70 -2.18 -0.01 14.17
N VAL A 71 -1.74 1.15 13.70
CA VAL A 71 -1.98 2.45 14.33
C VAL A 71 -2.41 3.43 13.25
N VAL A 72 -3.45 4.20 13.55
CA VAL A 72 -3.87 5.33 12.72
C VAL A 72 -3.51 6.63 13.43
N SER A 73 -2.95 7.58 12.68
CA SER A 73 -2.52 8.89 13.16
C SER A 73 -2.83 9.99 12.14
N GLU A 74 -2.42 11.23 12.43
CA GLU A 74 -2.51 12.37 11.51
C GLU A 74 -3.94 12.65 11.02
N ALA A 75 -4.90 12.69 11.96
CA ALA A 75 -6.33 12.87 11.66
C ALA A 75 -6.82 11.84 10.62
N ASN A 76 -6.52 10.57 10.87
CA ASN A 76 -6.87 9.42 10.02
C ASN A 76 -6.17 9.35 8.66
N ARG A 77 -5.20 10.21 8.36
CA ARG A 77 -4.51 10.17 7.06
C ARG A 77 -3.28 9.28 7.02
N CYS A 78 -2.83 8.75 8.16
CA CYS A 78 -1.68 7.85 8.18
C CYS A 78 -2.02 6.53 8.88
N LEU A 79 -1.81 5.43 8.19
CA LEU A 79 -1.89 4.07 8.69
C LEU A 79 -0.47 3.50 8.82
N THR A 80 -0.06 3.19 10.04
CA THR A 80 1.23 2.57 10.35
C THR A 80 1.01 1.13 10.79
N PHE A 81 1.89 0.24 10.34
CA PHE A 81 1.86 -1.18 10.67
C PHE A 81 3.29 -1.74 10.70
N THR A 82 3.47 -2.89 11.36
CA THR A 82 4.76 -3.57 11.39
C THR A 82 4.69 -4.85 10.57
N PRO A 83 5.39 -4.96 9.43
CA PRO A 83 5.40 -6.20 8.65
C PRO A 83 6.08 -7.35 9.41
N VAL A 84 5.49 -8.55 9.32
CA VAL A 84 6.13 -9.79 9.74
C VAL A 84 7.09 -10.26 8.66
N LEU A 85 8.37 -10.40 9.01
CA LEU A 85 9.39 -10.97 8.12
C LEU A 85 9.37 -12.49 8.17
N TYR A 86 9.30 -13.05 9.37
CA TYR A 86 9.25 -14.48 9.62
C TYR A 86 8.35 -14.80 10.82
N SER A 87 7.83 -16.02 10.88
CA SER A 87 7.09 -16.53 12.03
C SER A 87 7.61 -17.91 12.40
N SER A 88 7.74 -18.20 13.68
CA SER A 88 8.11 -19.51 14.19
C SER A 88 7.33 -19.87 15.45
N LEU A 89 7.47 -21.11 15.89
CA LEU A 89 6.98 -21.59 17.18
C LEU A 89 8.15 -21.78 18.12
N TYR A 90 8.03 -21.28 19.35
CA TYR A 90 9.06 -21.43 20.37
C TYR A 90 8.79 -22.62 21.31
N SER A 91 9.85 -23.15 21.92
CA SER A 91 9.80 -24.26 22.86
C SER A 91 9.67 -23.79 24.32
N TYR A 92 9.66 -24.71 25.29
CA TYR A 92 9.43 -24.37 26.70
C TYR A 92 10.55 -23.53 27.35
N ASP A 93 11.67 -23.37 26.65
CA ASP A 93 12.86 -22.65 27.07
C ASP A 93 12.85 -21.16 26.70
N LEU A 94 11.81 -20.65 26.00
CA LEU A 94 11.67 -19.22 25.78
C LEU A 94 11.60 -18.49 27.14
N PRO A 95 12.45 -17.48 27.38
CA PRO A 95 12.47 -16.77 28.66
C PRO A 95 11.23 -15.90 28.80
N ILE A 96 10.29 -16.35 29.63
CA ILE A 96 9.08 -15.61 29.99
C ILE A 96 9.18 -15.28 31.47
N PHE A 97 8.82 -14.06 31.85
CA PHE A 97 8.97 -13.57 33.22
C PHE A 97 8.48 -14.59 34.26
N PRO A 98 9.30 -14.95 35.27
CA PRO A 98 10.56 -14.32 35.69
C PRO A 98 11.84 -14.98 35.14
N MET A 99 11.76 -15.78 34.08
CA MET A 99 12.94 -16.39 33.46
C MET A 99 13.66 -15.39 32.57
N GLU A 100 14.99 -15.40 32.63
CA GLU A 100 15.90 -14.59 31.80
C GLU A 100 16.84 -15.53 31.03
N ALA A 101 17.00 -15.29 29.73
CA ALA A 101 17.96 -16.03 28.92
C ALA A 101 18.31 -15.25 27.65
N SER A 102 19.53 -15.42 27.15
CA SER A 102 19.99 -14.84 25.89
C SER A 102 19.62 -15.67 24.65
N THR A 103 19.05 -16.86 24.84
CA THR A 103 18.71 -17.78 23.75
C THR A 103 17.42 -18.53 24.01
N ALA A 104 16.77 -19.00 22.94
CA ALA A 104 15.62 -19.91 23.03
C ALA A 104 15.55 -20.85 21.81
N THR A 105 14.94 -22.01 21.98
CA THR A 105 14.72 -22.97 20.89
C THR A 105 13.44 -22.61 20.13
N ILE A 106 13.54 -22.54 18.82
CA ILE A 106 12.44 -22.24 17.90
C ILE A 106 12.36 -23.31 16.80
N THR A 107 11.20 -23.44 16.18
CA THR A 107 11.07 -24.24 14.96
C THR A 107 11.91 -23.62 13.85
N ASN A 108 12.50 -24.46 13.01
CA ASN A 108 13.36 -24.01 11.92
C ASN A 108 12.65 -22.98 11.03
N ILE A 109 13.37 -21.91 10.68
CA ILE A 109 12.94 -20.90 9.72
C ILE A 109 13.79 -21.07 8.46
N ASP A 110 13.16 -21.58 7.41
CA ASP A 110 13.83 -21.75 6.12
C ASP A 110 14.33 -20.40 5.58
N ASN A 111 15.58 -20.38 5.11
CA ASN A 111 16.20 -19.20 4.49
C ASN A 111 16.17 -17.93 5.35
N TYR A 112 16.27 -18.07 6.68
CA TYR A 112 16.45 -16.92 7.55
C TYR A 112 17.75 -16.18 7.20
N ALA A 113 17.62 -14.90 6.86
CA ALA A 113 18.75 -14.00 6.68
C ALA A 113 18.66 -12.90 7.74
N HIS A 114 19.60 -12.90 8.68
CA HIS A 114 19.65 -11.85 9.68
C HIS A 114 19.91 -10.48 9.02
N THR A 115 19.10 -9.50 9.39
CA THR A 115 19.26 -8.10 9.01
C THR A 115 19.36 -7.28 10.30
N ALA A 116 20.23 -6.28 10.31
CA ALA A 116 20.36 -5.38 11.45
C ALA A 116 18.99 -4.75 11.79
N GLY A 117 18.67 -4.70 13.08
CA GLY A 117 17.39 -4.20 13.57
C GLY A 117 16.25 -5.23 13.59
N ASN A 118 16.51 -6.50 13.24
CA ASN A 118 15.54 -7.56 13.46
C ASN A 118 15.21 -7.67 14.95
N LYS A 119 13.93 -7.91 15.25
CA LYS A 119 13.42 -8.10 16.61
C LYS A 119 12.46 -9.29 16.66
N ALA A 120 12.49 -10.02 17.76
CA ALA A 120 11.50 -11.01 18.11
C ALA A 120 10.35 -10.36 18.87
N VAL A 121 9.12 -10.71 18.52
CA VAL A 121 7.90 -10.27 19.21
C VAL A 121 7.11 -11.48 19.64
N VAL A 122 6.67 -11.46 20.89
CA VAL A 122 5.81 -12.51 21.45
C VAL A 122 4.56 -11.87 22.05
N TYR A 123 3.40 -12.37 21.60
CA TYR A 123 2.09 -12.08 22.18
C TYR A 123 1.75 -10.59 22.35
N LEU A 124 1.92 -9.82 21.27
CA LEU A 124 1.52 -8.42 21.21
C LEU A 124 -0.01 -8.29 21.31
N LEU A 125 -0.52 -7.52 22.27
CA LEU A 125 -1.95 -7.29 22.49
C LEU A 125 -2.40 -5.89 22.06
N ASP A 126 -1.50 -4.90 22.13
CA ASP A 126 -1.73 -3.55 21.66
C ASP A 126 -0.46 -2.99 21.02
N SER A 127 -0.62 -2.12 20.02
CA SER A 127 0.48 -1.46 19.31
C SER A 127 1.46 -0.71 20.22
N SER A 128 1.01 -0.21 21.37
CA SER A 128 1.86 0.47 22.36
C SER A 128 2.91 -0.45 22.98
N GLU A 129 2.71 -1.77 22.96
CA GLU A 129 3.66 -2.75 23.49
C GLU A 129 4.86 -3.00 22.54
N LEU A 130 4.87 -2.41 21.33
CA LEU A 130 5.98 -2.52 20.37
C LEU A 130 7.29 -1.89 20.86
N VAL A 131 7.22 -1.10 21.93
CA VAL A 131 8.37 -0.40 22.55
C VAL A 131 8.66 -0.95 23.95
N GLY A 132 8.07 -2.09 24.33
CA GLY A 132 8.22 -2.68 25.66
C GLY A 132 8.75 -4.11 25.65
N ASP A 133 8.62 -4.78 26.79
CA ASP A 133 9.22 -6.07 27.14
C ASP A 133 8.64 -7.29 26.40
N LYS A 134 7.84 -7.05 25.35
CA LYS A 134 7.36 -8.08 24.41
C LYS A 134 8.17 -8.13 23.13
N VAL A 135 9.08 -7.17 22.95
CA VAL A 135 9.88 -7.00 21.75
C VAL A 135 11.35 -6.95 22.14
N HIS A 136 12.13 -7.90 21.65
CA HIS A 136 13.56 -8.02 21.96
C HIS A 136 14.39 -8.09 20.70
N ALA A 137 15.54 -7.41 20.67
CA ALA A 137 16.45 -7.45 19.54
C ALA A 137 17.08 -8.85 19.39
N ILE A 138 17.36 -9.24 18.14
CA ILE A 138 17.95 -10.55 17.84
C ILE A 138 19.28 -10.37 17.14
N ASP A 139 20.27 -11.18 17.52
CA ASP A 139 21.60 -11.21 16.89
C ASP A 139 21.68 -12.24 15.76
N GLY A 140 20.80 -13.24 15.79
CA GLY A 140 20.77 -14.26 14.76
C GLY A 140 19.96 -15.48 15.13
N ILE A 141 19.78 -16.35 14.14
CA ILE A 141 19.15 -17.66 14.31
C ILE A 141 20.08 -18.68 13.69
N ALA A 142 20.45 -19.69 14.46
CA ALA A 142 21.32 -20.78 14.04
C ALA A 142 20.85 -22.08 14.67
N ALA A 143 20.80 -23.16 13.88
CA ALA A 143 20.47 -24.50 14.36
C ALA A 143 19.22 -24.56 15.28
N GLU A 144 18.10 -23.98 14.83
CA GLU A 144 16.83 -23.97 15.58
C GLU A 144 16.89 -23.20 16.90
N GLN A 145 17.91 -22.36 17.09
CA GLN A 145 18.04 -21.49 18.24
C GLN A 145 18.02 -20.03 17.80
N ILE A 146 17.20 -19.22 18.46
CA ILE A 146 17.25 -17.77 18.38
C ILE A 146 18.21 -17.24 19.43
N ASN A 147 19.10 -16.34 19.03
CA ASN A 147 20.00 -15.61 19.90
C ASN A 147 19.52 -14.16 20.00
N PHE A 148 19.27 -13.71 21.21
CA PHE A 148 18.92 -12.33 21.49
C PHE A 148 20.19 -11.48 21.65
N SER A 149 20.04 -10.17 21.43
CA SER A 149 21.17 -9.22 21.56
C SER A 149 21.54 -8.92 23.02
N ASP A 150 20.57 -9.06 23.93
CA ASP A 150 20.75 -8.84 25.37
C ASP A 150 20.87 -10.18 26.10
N ASP A 151 21.65 -10.20 27.20
CA ASP A 151 21.92 -11.43 27.97
C ASP A 151 20.75 -11.83 28.90
N ASP A 152 19.96 -10.85 29.30
CA ASP A 152 18.83 -10.89 30.23
C ASP A 152 17.52 -10.54 29.51
N VAL A 153 17.21 -11.28 28.44
CA VAL A 153 15.91 -11.18 27.78
C VAL A 153 14.86 -11.94 28.56
N SER A 154 13.73 -11.27 28.82
CA SER A 154 12.50 -11.88 29.29
C SER A 154 11.27 -11.25 28.67
N PHE A 155 10.39 -12.10 28.16
CA PHE A 155 9.09 -11.69 27.66
C PHE A 155 8.11 -11.58 28.82
N SER A 156 7.40 -10.46 28.92
CA SER A 156 6.39 -10.24 29.98
C SER A 156 5.25 -11.27 29.94
N LEU A 157 4.94 -11.84 28.77
CA LEU A 157 3.88 -12.83 28.60
C LEU A 157 4.14 -13.74 27.40
N GLY A 158 3.89 -15.04 27.56
CA GLY A 158 3.97 -16.02 26.47
C GLY A 158 2.72 -16.06 25.59
N SER A 159 2.88 -16.36 24.31
CA SER A 159 1.77 -16.67 23.41
C SER A 159 1.15 -18.03 23.78
N PRO A 160 -0.18 -18.13 23.96
CA PRO A 160 -0.86 -19.42 24.21
C PRO A 160 -0.63 -20.45 23.11
N SER A 161 -0.39 -19.99 21.88
CA SER A 161 -0.08 -20.85 20.72
C SER A 161 1.42 -21.03 20.48
N LYS A 162 2.26 -20.54 21.40
CA LYS A 162 3.73 -20.53 21.34
C LYS A 162 4.31 -19.87 20.10
N ARG A 163 3.66 -18.83 19.59
CA ARG A 163 4.11 -18.09 18.41
C ARG A 163 5.13 -17.02 18.75
N LEU A 164 6.12 -16.90 17.89
CA LEU A 164 7.11 -15.84 17.87
C LEU A 164 7.16 -15.26 16.46
N TYR A 165 7.12 -13.94 16.37
CA TYR A 165 7.22 -13.20 15.12
C TYR A 165 8.56 -12.49 15.04
N ILE A 166 9.17 -12.47 13.85
CA ILE A 166 10.34 -11.66 13.56
C ILE A 166 9.91 -10.47 12.73
N ILE A 167 10.22 -9.28 13.23
CA ILE A 167 9.95 -7.99 12.59
C ILE A 167 11.25 -7.22 12.42
N ASN A 168 11.19 -6.08 11.72
CA ASN A 168 12.27 -5.11 11.70
C ASN A 168 11.68 -3.70 11.88
N THR A 169 11.59 -2.91 10.81
CA THR A 169 10.98 -1.58 10.84
C THR A 169 9.50 -1.60 10.51
N SER A 170 8.75 -0.68 11.13
CA SER A 170 7.39 -0.37 10.73
C SER A 170 7.35 0.36 9.38
N LYS A 171 6.20 0.28 8.71
CA LYS A 171 5.90 1.00 7.48
C LYS A 171 4.61 1.78 7.63
N SER A 172 4.48 2.85 6.87
CA SER A 172 3.30 3.71 6.89
C SER A 172 2.78 3.97 5.49
N TYR A 173 1.48 3.80 5.34
CA TYR A 173 0.70 4.34 4.23
C TYR A 173 0.10 5.67 4.68
N TYR A 174 0.29 6.74 3.91
CA TYR A 174 -0.32 8.02 4.27
C TYR A 174 -0.76 8.83 3.05
N PHE A 175 -1.86 9.55 3.21
CA PHE A 175 -2.35 10.53 2.24
C PHE A 175 -1.61 11.85 2.44
N HIS A 176 -1.09 12.40 1.35
CA HIS A 176 -0.26 13.59 1.34
C HIS A 176 -0.70 14.54 0.24
N TYR A 177 -0.79 15.83 0.55
CA TYR A 177 -0.92 16.86 -0.48
C TYR A 177 0.46 17.37 -0.88
N ASN A 178 0.86 17.08 -2.11
CA ASN A 178 2.12 17.52 -2.68
C ASN A 178 1.97 18.95 -3.24
N ASN A 179 2.51 19.93 -2.51
CA ASN A 179 2.45 21.35 -2.90
C ASN A 179 3.18 21.67 -4.21
N SER A 180 4.14 20.86 -4.65
CA SER A 180 4.90 21.14 -5.87
C SER A 180 4.12 20.80 -7.14
N ASN A 181 3.30 19.76 -7.08
CA ASN A 181 2.51 19.29 -8.22
C ASN A 181 1.01 19.53 -8.05
N GLU A 182 0.59 20.10 -6.92
CA GLU A 182 -0.81 20.40 -6.55
C GLU A 182 -1.70 19.16 -6.59
N ARG A 183 -1.20 18.03 -6.08
CA ARG A 183 -1.90 16.74 -6.12
C ARG A 183 -1.95 16.05 -4.77
N PHE A 184 -3.03 15.33 -4.54
CA PHE A 184 -3.12 14.36 -3.45
C PHE A 184 -2.50 13.03 -3.88
N GLU A 185 -1.67 12.46 -3.01
CA GLU A 185 -0.90 11.25 -3.25
C GLU A 185 -1.08 10.29 -2.08
N LEU A 186 -1.14 8.99 -2.38
CA LEU A 186 -0.98 7.93 -1.38
C LEU A 186 0.46 7.46 -1.41
N VAL A 187 1.16 7.56 -0.30
CA VAL A 187 2.61 7.28 -0.20
C VAL A 187 2.84 6.11 0.75
N LEU A 188 3.78 5.22 0.38
CA LEU A 188 4.34 4.19 1.25
C LEU A 188 5.74 4.60 1.70
N ALA A 189 5.96 4.73 3.01
CA ALA A 189 7.23 5.15 3.59
C ALA A 189 7.54 4.38 4.89
N ASP A 190 8.68 4.69 5.50
CA ASP A 190 9.07 4.17 6.83
C ASP A 190 8.27 4.81 7.97
N SER A 191 7.77 6.04 7.76
CA SER A 191 6.90 6.73 8.71
C SER A 191 6.02 7.78 8.01
N CYS A 192 4.97 8.24 8.69
CA CYS A 192 4.11 9.30 8.18
C CYS A 192 4.90 10.57 7.83
N ASN A 193 4.48 11.30 6.78
CA ASN A 193 5.06 12.58 6.40
C ASN A 193 6.58 12.55 6.06
N THR A 194 7.12 11.38 5.70
CA THR A 194 8.51 11.22 5.26
C THR A 194 8.58 10.81 3.80
N THR A 195 9.66 11.18 3.11
CA THR A 195 9.84 10.81 1.70
C THR A 195 9.71 9.30 1.52
N GLY A 196 8.82 8.89 0.62
CA GLY A 196 8.53 7.49 0.34
C GLY A 196 8.23 7.24 -1.13
N SER A 197 7.73 6.05 -1.42
CA SER A 197 7.27 5.69 -2.75
C SER A 197 5.84 6.19 -2.94
N ILE A 198 5.61 7.02 -3.95
CA ILE A 198 4.26 7.37 -4.39
C ILE A 198 3.62 6.10 -4.96
N MET A 199 2.50 5.71 -4.36
CA MET A 199 1.76 4.51 -4.73
C MET A 199 0.67 4.85 -5.75
N ALA A 200 -0.07 5.92 -5.49
CA ALA A 200 -1.11 6.45 -6.37
C ALA A 200 -1.14 7.98 -6.30
N ASN A 201 -1.55 8.60 -7.40
CA ASN A 201 -1.78 10.04 -7.52
C ASN A 201 -3.29 10.31 -7.62
N ASP A 202 -3.66 11.55 -7.36
CA ASP A 202 -5.03 12.05 -7.47
C ASP A 202 -6.01 11.24 -6.61
N ILE A 203 -5.54 10.86 -5.41
CA ILE A 203 -6.28 10.07 -4.43
C ILE A 203 -6.17 10.72 -3.05
N GLU A 204 -7.31 11.00 -2.45
CA GLU A 204 -7.44 11.51 -1.08
C GLU A 204 -8.28 10.53 -0.26
N GLY A 205 -8.01 10.42 1.03
CA GLY A 205 -8.77 9.51 1.86
C GLY A 205 -8.39 9.52 3.33
N GLU A 206 -8.97 8.56 4.04
CA GLU A 206 -8.77 8.32 5.45
C GLU A 206 -8.71 6.82 5.74
N PHE A 207 -8.04 6.48 6.82
CA PHE A 207 -7.93 5.16 7.38
C PHE A 207 -8.68 5.10 8.71
N ASP A 208 -9.36 3.99 8.94
CA ASP A 208 -9.97 3.68 10.22
C ASP A 208 -9.55 2.27 10.63
N VAL A 209 -9.21 2.07 11.90
CA VAL A 209 -8.81 0.77 12.43
C VAL A 209 -9.66 0.46 13.63
N ALA A 210 -10.51 -0.54 13.47
CA ALA A 210 -11.26 -1.10 14.58
C ALA A 210 -10.33 -2.01 15.38
N LYS A 211 -10.13 -1.69 16.66
CA LYS A 211 -9.35 -2.54 17.56
C LYS A 211 -9.93 -3.98 17.54
N PRO A 212 -9.05 -4.99 17.46
CA PRO A 212 -9.46 -6.38 17.53
C PRO A 212 -10.08 -6.72 18.89
N THR A 213 -10.90 -7.75 18.90
CA THR A 213 -11.44 -8.34 20.13
C THR A 213 -11.16 -9.83 20.13
N LEU A 214 -11.33 -10.51 21.28
CA LEU A 214 -11.18 -11.97 21.36
C LEU A 214 -12.12 -12.74 20.40
N GLN A 215 -13.18 -12.11 19.90
CA GLN A 215 -14.19 -12.71 19.03
C GLN A 215 -14.16 -12.19 17.58
N ARG A 216 -13.32 -11.19 17.27
CA ARG A 216 -13.26 -10.56 15.95
C ARG A 216 -11.84 -10.16 15.61
N ASN A 217 -11.39 -10.57 14.42
CA ASN A 217 -10.11 -10.15 13.85
C ASN A 217 -10.01 -8.63 13.75
N GLY A 218 -8.77 -8.13 13.71
CA GLY A 218 -8.49 -6.73 13.44
C GLY A 218 -9.03 -6.37 12.07
N LEU A 219 -9.71 -5.23 11.99
CA LEU A 219 -10.29 -4.73 10.75
C LEU A 219 -9.76 -3.31 10.54
N ALA A 220 -9.06 -3.14 9.43
CA ALA A 220 -8.72 -1.83 8.92
C ALA A 220 -9.69 -1.50 7.78
N LYS A 221 -9.99 -0.22 7.63
CA LYS A 221 -10.87 0.31 6.61
C LYS A 221 -10.15 1.48 5.97
N VAL A 222 -10.20 1.56 4.65
CA VAL A 222 -9.76 2.73 3.91
C VAL A 222 -10.95 3.29 3.16
N THR A 223 -11.20 4.59 3.36
CA THR A 223 -12.17 5.36 2.59
C THR A 223 -11.37 6.34 1.75
N TYR A 224 -11.58 6.32 0.44
CA TYR A 224 -10.86 7.23 -0.46
C TYR A 224 -11.75 7.74 -1.57
N MET A 225 -11.38 8.90 -2.09
CA MET A 225 -12.08 9.62 -3.15
C MET A 225 -11.20 9.66 -4.39
N LEU A 226 -11.79 9.27 -5.52
CA LEU A 226 -11.20 9.49 -6.83
C LEU A 226 -11.89 10.67 -7.50
N ASN A 227 -11.12 11.59 -8.06
CA ASN A 227 -11.64 12.71 -8.83
C ASN A 227 -11.50 12.41 -10.33
N PHE A 228 -12.64 12.34 -11.03
CA PHE A 228 -12.68 12.26 -12.49
C PHE A 228 -13.47 13.46 -13.00
N ASP A 229 -12.78 14.41 -13.65
CA ASP A 229 -13.41 15.59 -14.27
C ASP A 229 -14.35 16.38 -13.34
N GLY A 230 -13.99 16.50 -12.05
CA GLY A 230 -14.78 17.19 -11.04
C GLY A 230 -15.90 16.34 -10.42
N GLN A 231 -16.01 15.05 -10.78
CA GLN A 231 -16.85 14.09 -10.09
C GLN A 231 -16.04 13.31 -9.06
N GLU A 232 -16.41 13.48 -7.80
CA GLU A 232 -15.83 12.74 -6.68
C GLU A 232 -16.59 11.44 -6.47
N VAL A 233 -15.88 10.32 -6.55
CA VAL A 233 -16.46 8.99 -6.31
C VAL A 233 -15.86 8.44 -5.00
N PRO A 234 -16.64 8.38 -3.91
CA PRO A 234 -16.18 7.77 -2.67
C PRO A 234 -16.18 6.24 -2.81
N ILE A 235 -15.08 5.62 -2.40
CA ILE A 235 -14.91 4.17 -2.37
C ILE A 235 -14.49 3.78 -0.95
N GLU A 236 -15.15 2.77 -0.41
CA GLU A 236 -14.81 2.17 0.87
C GLU A 236 -14.29 0.75 0.63
N GLN A 237 -13.14 0.42 1.24
CA GLN A 237 -12.58 -0.92 1.19
C GLN A 237 -12.19 -1.40 2.59
N THR A 238 -12.66 -2.60 2.92
CA THR A 238 -12.28 -3.31 4.15
C THR A 238 -11.02 -4.13 3.93
N LEU A 239 -10.08 -3.99 4.85
CA LEU A 239 -8.79 -4.68 4.91
C LEU A 239 -8.79 -5.60 6.13
N HIS A 240 -8.72 -6.90 5.89
CA HIS A 240 -8.63 -7.88 6.98
C HIS A 240 -7.19 -8.00 7.45
N VAL A 241 -7.00 -8.06 8.78
CA VAL A 241 -5.72 -8.32 9.42
C VAL A 241 -5.80 -9.66 10.15
N ASN A 242 -4.76 -10.48 10.02
CA ASN A 242 -4.66 -11.71 10.78
C ASN A 242 -4.43 -11.37 12.26
N ASN A 243 -5.34 -11.82 13.13
CA ASN A 243 -5.34 -11.47 14.55
C ASN A 243 -5.02 -12.66 15.46
N VAL A 244 -4.06 -13.49 15.08
CA VAL A 244 -3.65 -14.63 15.90
C VAL A 244 -2.24 -14.36 16.44
N PRO A 245 -2.10 -13.56 17.52
CA PRO A 245 -0.82 -13.24 18.16
C PRO A 245 -0.14 -14.44 18.85
#